data_AF-A0A530LIS6-F1
#
_entry.id   AF-A0A530LIS6-F1
#
_cell.length_a   1.000
_cell.length_b   1.000
_cell.length_c   1.000
_cell.angle_alpha   90.00
_cell.angle_beta   90.00
_cell.angle_gamma   90.00
#
_symmetry.space_group_name_H-M   'P 1'
#
loop_
_entity.id
_entity.type
_entity.pdbx_description
1 polymer ?
#
loop_
_entity_poly.entity_id
_entity_poly.type
_entity_poly.pdbx_seq_one_letter_code
_entity_poly.pdbx_strand_id
1 'polypeptide(L)'
;RFGTGGVGLVFGPVTALWFLAIGLSGLNHIIADPEILLAVSPHYIVAFLINSPDVAFVTIGAIFLAVTGAEALYADLGHFGRKPIVLAWLAIVFPCLLLNYAGQGAFVLAKNGVVGHPFFEMNEGWTLIPMVVLATAATVIASQAVISGAFSLTRQAVQLNMLPRLEILHTSERQSGQIYMPRVNMLLALVVMLLVVGFGESSKLASAYGISVTGNMLVTTVLLYVIMSRIWKWQLWLAISLTVVFAFIDVGFFASNIVKVFEGGWASLAVAFTIVLAMWTWIRGSRYLFEKTRRNEIPLDFLA
;
A
#
# COMPACT_ATOMS: atom_id res chain seq x y z
N ARG A 1 8.98 -24.17 -15.43
CA ARG A 1 9.32 -22.75 -15.62
C ARG A 1 8.18 -22.10 -16.41
N PHE A 2 7.14 -21.59 -15.73
CA PHE A 2 6.07 -20.83 -16.38
C PHE A 2 6.38 -19.34 -16.18
N GLY A 3 6.50 -18.58 -17.28
CA GLY A 3 6.81 -17.16 -17.24
C GLY A 3 5.63 -16.32 -16.75
N THR A 4 5.93 -15.16 -16.16
CA THR A 4 4.99 -14.16 -15.63
C THR A 4 4.00 -13.62 -16.68
N GLY A 5 4.27 -13.78 -17.98
CA GLY A 5 3.39 -13.35 -19.07
C GLY A 5 2.04 -14.08 -19.14
N GLY A 6 1.96 -15.36 -18.75
CA GLY A 6 0.69 -16.09 -18.73
C GLY A 6 -0.20 -15.73 -17.54
N VAL A 7 0.43 -15.27 -16.46
CA VAL A 7 -0.23 -14.96 -15.18
C VAL A 7 -1.03 -13.65 -15.27
N GLY A 8 -0.46 -12.62 -15.93
CA GLY A 8 -1.14 -11.34 -16.15
C GLY A 8 -2.44 -11.45 -16.97
N LEU A 9 -2.53 -12.45 -17.86
CA LEU A 9 -3.71 -12.69 -18.69
C LEU A 9 -4.90 -13.22 -17.89
N VAL A 10 -4.63 -13.91 -16.78
CA VAL A 10 -5.64 -14.45 -15.86
C VAL A 10 -5.95 -13.46 -14.73
N PHE A 11 -4.94 -12.72 -14.27
CA PHE A 11 -5.09 -11.79 -13.13
C PHE A 11 -6.02 -10.62 -13.44
N GLY A 12 -5.93 -10.04 -14.65
CA GLY A 12 -6.79 -8.93 -15.05
C GLY A 12 -8.29 -9.29 -14.99
N PRO A 13 -8.75 -10.33 -15.71
CA PRO A 13 -10.15 -10.74 -15.68
C PRO A 13 -10.67 -11.12 -14.29
N VAL A 14 -9.88 -11.84 -13.49
CA VAL A 14 -10.28 -12.22 -12.12
C VAL A 14 -10.44 -10.99 -11.24
N THR A 15 -9.53 -10.01 -11.35
CA THR A 15 -9.61 -8.77 -10.58
C THR A 15 -10.80 -7.92 -11.00
N ALA A 16 -11.08 -7.82 -12.31
CA ALA A 16 -12.26 -7.13 -12.82
C ALA A 16 -13.56 -7.80 -12.33
N LEU A 17 -13.62 -9.13 -12.36
CA LEU A 17 -14.76 -9.89 -11.86
C LEU A 17 -14.96 -9.68 -10.36
N TRP A 18 -13.89 -9.66 -9.56
CA TRP A 18 -13.95 -9.35 -8.13
C TRP A 18 -14.56 -7.97 -7.87
N PHE A 19 -14.06 -6.92 -8.53
CA PHE A 19 -14.59 -5.56 -8.34
C PHE A 19 -16.06 -5.45 -8.77
N LEU A 20 -16.41 -6.01 -9.92
CA LEU A 20 -17.80 -6.01 -10.39
C LEU A 20 -18.73 -6.77 -9.43
N ALA A 21 -18.29 -7.93 -8.91
CA ALA A 21 -19.08 -8.70 -7.96
C ALA A 21 -19.36 -7.91 -6.67
N ILE A 22 -18.33 -7.31 -6.05
CA ILE A 22 -18.51 -6.54 -4.82
C ILE A 22 -19.32 -5.26 -5.04
N GLY A 23 -19.21 -4.65 -6.23
CA GLY A 23 -20.00 -3.49 -6.62
C GLY A 23 -21.47 -3.82 -6.80
N LEU A 24 -21.79 -4.93 -7.46
CA LEU A 24 -23.17 -5.44 -7.61
C LEU A 24 -23.79 -5.82 -6.25
N SER A 25 -23.02 -6.50 -5.41
CA SER A 25 -23.44 -6.85 -4.04
C SER A 25 -23.75 -5.60 -3.21
N GLY A 26 -22.90 -4.58 -3.28
CA GLY A 26 -23.12 -3.30 -2.61
C GLY A 26 -24.34 -2.55 -3.16
N LEU A 27 -24.51 -2.52 -4.49
CA LEU A 27 -25.66 -1.88 -5.14
C LEU A 27 -27.01 -2.46 -4.68
N ASN A 28 -27.10 -3.79 -4.51
CA ASN A 28 -28.32 -4.43 -4.01
C ASN A 28 -28.74 -3.91 -2.63
N HIS A 29 -27.77 -3.62 -1.75
CA HIS A 29 -28.04 -3.11 -0.40
C HIS A 29 -28.34 -1.61 -0.40
N ILE A 30 -27.71 -0.83 -1.29
CA ILE A 30 -28.03 0.59 -1.48
C ILE A 30 -29.48 0.76 -1.99
N ILE A 31 -29.95 -0.12 -2.86
CA ILE A 31 -31.34 -0.07 -3.35
C ILE A 31 -32.33 -0.34 -2.20
N ALA A 32 -31.96 -1.20 -1.25
CA ALA A 32 -32.79 -1.52 -0.08
C ALA A 32 -32.84 -0.36 0.93
N ASP A 33 -31.75 0.38 1.11
CA ASP A 33 -31.68 1.56 1.97
C ASP A 33 -30.94 2.74 1.29
N PRO A 34 -31.66 3.55 0.48
CA PRO A 34 -31.06 4.67 -0.24
C PRO A 34 -30.58 5.81 0.65
N GLU A 35 -30.96 5.84 1.93
CA GLU A 35 -30.58 6.92 2.86
C GLU A 35 -29.06 6.99 3.04
N ILE A 36 -28.36 5.87 2.84
CA ILE A 36 -26.89 5.81 2.91
C ILE A 36 -26.20 6.77 1.93
N LEU A 37 -26.85 7.17 0.84
CA LEU A 37 -26.29 8.13 -0.11
C LEU A 37 -26.12 9.53 0.49
N LEU A 38 -26.87 9.86 1.55
CA LEU A 38 -26.68 11.09 2.30
C LEU A 38 -25.32 11.14 3.03
N ALA A 39 -24.70 9.98 3.29
CA ALA A 39 -23.38 9.89 3.92
C ALA A 39 -22.25 10.54 3.11
N VAL A 40 -22.48 10.85 1.82
CA VAL A 40 -21.56 11.65 0.99
C VAL A 40 -21.43 13.08 1.52
N SER A 41 -22.42 13.58 2.26
CA SER A 41 -22.40 14.92 2.82
C SER A 41 -21.33 15.07 3.92
N PRO A 42 -20.40 16.04 3.81
CA PRO A 42 -19.37 16.29 4.82
C PRO A 42 -19.92 16.63 6.22
N HIS A 43 -21.20 16.99 6.30
CA HIS A 43 -21.91 17.22 7.55
C HIS A 43 -21.74 16.04 8.53
N TYR A 44 -21.81 14.79 8.06
CA TYR A 44 -21.82 13.63 8.95
C TYR A 44 -20.48 13.41 9.63
N ILE A 45 -19.38 13.57 8.88
CA ILE A 45 -18.04 13.44 9.45
C ILE A 45 -17.73 14.60 10.41
N VAL A 46 -18.16 15.83 10.09
CA VAL A 46 -17.99 16.98 10.98
C VAL A 46 -18.79 16.81 12.26
N ALA A 47 -20.06 16.41 12.17
CA ALA A 47 -20.89 16.14 13.33
C ALA A 47 -20.31 15.00 14.20
N PHE A 48 -19.81 13.94 13.58
CA PHE A 48 -19.18 12.82 14.28
C PHE A 48 -17.91 13.26 15.03
N LEU A 49 -17.07 14.09 14.42
CA LEU A 49 -15.87 14.63 15.05
C LEU A 49 -16.17 15.54 16.24
N ILE A 50 -17.24 16.34 16.17
CA ILE A 50 -17.64 17.25 17.24
C ILE A 50 -18.29 16.48 18.40
N ASN A 51 -19.20 15.55 18.08
CA ASN A 51 -20.02 14.87 19.09
C ASN A 51 -19.27 13.74 19.80
N SER A 52 -18.31 13.09 19.13
CA SER A 52 -17.61 11.92 19.64
C SER A 52 -16.11 11.95 19.30
N PRO A 53 -15.34 12.93 19.81
CA PRO A 53 -13.95 13.16 19.40
C PRO A 53 -13.04 11.96 19.66
N ASP A 54 -13.18 11.29 20.82
CA ASP A 54 -12.33 10.15 21.19
C ASP A 54 -12.55 8.94 20.26
N VAL A 55 -13.83 8.62 20.00
CA VAL A 55 -14.21 7.52 19.10
C VAL A 55 -13.85 7.86 17.65
N ALA A 56 -14.02 9.12 17.25
CA ALA A 56 -13.67 9.59 15.91
C ALA A 56 -12.17 9.48 15.67
N PHE A 57 -11.34 9.82 16.66
CA PHE A 57 -9.89 9.70 16.56
C PHE A 57 -9.45 8.25 16.29
N VAL A 58 -10.01 7.28 17.01
CA VAL A 58 -9.70 5.85 16.79
C VAL A 58 -10.24 5.36 15.44
N THR A 59 -11.46 5.79 15.08
CA THR A 59 -12.13 5.41 13.83
C THR A 59 -11.39 5.92 12.60
N ILE A 60 -10.85 7.14 12.62
CA ILE A 60 -10.03 7.69 11.52
C ILE A 60 -8.85 6.76 11.21
N GLY A 61 -8.20 6.22 12.23
CA GLY A 61 -7.09 5.29 12.06
C GLY A 61 -7.51 3.95 11.49
N ALA A 62 -8.76 3.52 11.71
CA ALA A 62 -9.31 2.32 11.08
C ALA A 62 -9.71 2.58 9.62
N ILE A 63 -10.37 3.70 9.33
CA ILE A 63 -10.77 4.11 7.97
C ILE A 63 -9.55 4.24 7.07
N PHE A 64 -8.42 4.70 7.60
CA PHE A 64 -7.18 4.82 6.85
C PHE A 64 -6.80 3.53 6.09
N LEU A 65 -7.08 2.36 6.68
CA LEU A 65 -6.80 1.07 6.03
C LEU A 65 -7.51 0.91 4.68
N ALA A 66 -8.64 1.59 4.46
CA ALA A 66 -9.36 1.60 3.20
C ALA A 66 -8.64 2.38 2.08
N VAL A 67 -7.73 3.30 2.43
CA VAL A 67 -6.97 4.12 1.48
C VAL A 67 -5.62 3.49 1.11
N THR A 68 -5.18 2.48 1.88
CA THR A 68 -3.92 1.79 1.63
C THR A 68 -3.92 1.07 0.28
N GLY A 69 -2.76 1.05 -0.39
CA GLY A 69 -2.59 0.49 -1.73
C GLY A 69 -2.52 1.54 -2.84
N ALA A 70 -2.92 2.79 -2.59
CA ALA A 70 -2.70 3.91 -3.52
C ALA A 70 -1.20 4.13 -3.80
N GLU A 71 -0.35 3.91 -2.80
CA GLU A 71 1.10 3.97 -2.91
C GLU A 71 1.68 2.91 -3.88
N ALA A 72 1.07 1.74 -3.94
CA ALA A 72 1.50 0.66 -4.83
C ALA A 72 1.23 1.01 -6.30
N LEU A 73 0.13 1.72 -6.59
CA LEU A 73 -0.15 2.23 -7.94
C LEU A 73 0.96 3.14 -8.47
N TYR A 74 1.63 3.91 -7.60
CA TYR A 74 2.76 4.75 -8.00
C TYR A 74 4.02 3.94 -8.28
N ALA A 75 4.27 2.87 -7.52
CA ALA A 75 5.40 1.97 -7.78
C ALA A 75 5.27 1.29 -9.16
N ASP A 76 4.03 1.01 -9.58
CA ASP A 76 3.73 0.32 -10.85
C ASP A 76 3.56 1.26 -12.06
N LEU A 77 3.69 2.58 -11.88
CA LEU A 77 3.69 3.55 -13.00
C LEU A 77 4.78 3.25 -14.03
N GLY A 78 5.91 2.67 -13.59
CA GLY A 78 7.00 2.27 -14.47
C GLY A 78 6.66 1.11 -15.41
N HIS A 79 5.64 0.32 -15.10
CA HIS A 79 5.28 -0.90 -15.85
C HIS A 79 4.08 -0.67 -16.77
N PHE A 80 3.04 0.01 -16.29
CA PHE A 80 1.78 0.18 -17.03
C PHE A 80 1.58 1.58 -17.60
N GLY A 81 2.31 2.57 -17.09
CA GLY A 81 2.13 3.98 -17.44
C GLY A 81 0.85 4.60 -16.85
N ARG A 82 0.78 5.94 -16.89
CA ARG A 82 -0.27 6.71 -16.20
C ARG A 82 -1.69 6.46 -16.76
N LYS A 83 -1.88 6.46 -18.08
CA LYS A 83 -3.22 6.44 -18.69
C LYS A 83 -4.01 5.17 -18.38
N PRO A 84 -3.46 3.94 -18.55
CA PRO A 84 -4.19 2.72 -18.24
C PRO A 84 -4.58 2.63 -16.77
N ILE A 85 -3.68 3.03 -15.86
CA ILE A 85 -3.93 3.05 -14.41
C ILE A 85 -5.12 3.95 -14.08
N VAL A 86 -5.11 5.20 -14.57
CA VAL A 86 -6.18 6.16 -14.29
C VAL A 86 -7.53 5.69 -14.83
N LEU A 87 -7.55 5.13 -16.05
CA LEU A 87 -8.77 4.61 -16.65
C LEU A 87 -9.33 3.41 -15.87
N ALA A 88 -8.50 2.42 -15.54
CA ALA A 88 -8.94 1.27 -14.77
C ALA A 88 -9.44 1.66 -13.37
N TRP A 89 -8.74 2.60 -12.72
CA TRP A 89 -9.12 3.12 -11.42
C TRP A 89 -10.48 3.83 -11.46
N LEU A 90 -10.63 4.84 -12.32
CA LEU A 90 -11.84 5.66 -12.35
C LEU A 90 -13.05 4.96 -12.97
N ALA A 91 -12.85 4.05 -13.93
CA ALA A 91 -13.96 3.39 -14.62
C ALA A 91 -14.49 2.15 -13.89
N ILE A 92 -13.65 1.43 -13.15
CA ILE A 92 -14.03 0.13 -12.55
C ILE A 92 -13.78 0.12 -11.04
N VAL A 93 -12.53 0.32 -10.61
CA VAL A 93 -12.13 0.06 -9.22
C VAL A 93 -12.83 1.03 -8.26
N PHE A 94 -12.71 2.33 -8.51
CA PHE A 94 -13.29 3.37 -7.68
C PHE A 94 -14.82 3.29 -7.54
N PRO A 95 -15.62 3.20 -8.63
CA PRO A 95 -17.07 3.09 -8.49
C PRO A 95 -17.50 1.80 -7.78
N CYS A 96 -16.84 0.67 -8.05
CA CYS A 96 -17.16 -0.59 -7.39
C CYS A 96 -16.87 -0.56 -5.88
N LEU A 97 -15.74 0.04 -5.48
CA LEU A 97 -15.40 0.22 -4.06
C LEU A 97 -16.38 1.15 -3.35
N LEU A 98 -16.78 2.26 -4.00
CA LEU A 98 -17.76 3.19 -3.44
C LEU A 98 -19.11 2.49 -3.21
N LEU A 99 -19.58 1.73 -4.21
CA LEU A 99 -20.81 0.93 -4.08
C LEU A 99 -20.69 -0.12 -2.99
N ASN A 100 -19.53 -0.77 -2.85
CA ASN A 100 -19.33 -1.78 -1.82
C ASN A 100 -19.36 -1.17 -0.41
N TYR A 101 -18.64 -0.07 -0.17
CA TYR A 101 -18.64 0.58 1.15
C TYR A 101 -20.00 1.18 1.51
N ALA A 102 -20.67 1.83 0.56
CA ALA A 102 -22.03 2.33 0.78
C ALA A 102 -23.02 1.16 1.02
N GLY A 103 -22.91 0.06 0.28
CA GLY A 103 -23.73 -1.13 0.52
C GLY A 103 -23.52 -1.75 1.90
N GLN A 104 -22.27 -1.85 2.35
CA GLN A 104 -21.96 -2.30 3.72
C GLN A 104 -22.54 -1.35 4.77
N GLY A 105 -22.46 -0.03 4.55
CA GLY A 105 -23.09 0.97 5.41
C GLY A 105 -24.60 0.80 5.52
N ALA A 106 -25.29 0.65 4.38
CA ALA A 106 -26.73 0.37 4.30
C ALA A 106 -27.10 -0.92 5.06
N PHE A 107 -26.32 -1.98 4.87
CA PHE A 107 -26.54 -3.25 5.59
C PHE A 107 -26.41 -3.10 7.12
N VAL A 108 -25.41 -2.35 7.58
CA VAL A 108 -25.20 -2.09 9.01
C VAL A 108 -26.36 -1.27 9.59
N LEU A 109 -26.87 -0.27 8.86
CA LEU A 109 -28.04 0.52 9.26
C LEU A 109 -29.29 -0.37 9.37
N ALA A 110 -29.53 -1.22 8.37
CA ALA A 110 -30.67 -2.15 8.36
C ALA A 110 -30.65 -3.17 9.51
N LYS A 111 -29.47 -3.47 10.07
CA LYS A 111 -29.27 -4.40 11.20
C LYS A 111 -29.11 -3.68 12.55
N ASN A 112 -29.48 -2.41 12.67
CA ASN A 112 -29.34 -1.61 13.89
C ASN A 112 -27.90 -1.56 14.46
N GLY A 113 -26.88 -1.64 13.60
CA GLY A 113 -25.47 -1.53 14.00
C GLY A 113 -24.84 -2.78 14.60
N VAL A 114 -25.57 -3.89 14.79
CA VAL A 114 -25.02 -5.12 15.38
C VAL A 114 -24.61 -6.08 14.26
N VAL A 115 -23.37 -5.95 13.80
CA VAL A 115 -22.81 -6.77 12.70
C VAL A 115 -21.39 -7.17 13.04
N GLY A 116 -21.05 -8.46 12.90
CA GLY A 116 -19.69 -8.95 13.18
C GLY A 116 -18.76 -8.80 11.98
N HIS A 117 -19.17 -9.36 10.84
CA HIS A 117 -18.44 -9.32 9.58
C HIS A 117 -19.34 -8.85 8.44
N PRO A 118 -19.51 -7.52 8.28
CA PRO A 118 -20.48 -6.95 7.34
C PRO A 118 -20.35 -7.48 5.93
N PHE A 119 -19.13 -7.64 5.41
CA PHE A 119 -18.92 -8.15 4.06
C PHE A 119 -19.46 -9.57 3.84
N PHE A 120 -19.27 -10.47 4.80
CA PHE A 120 -19.71 -11.87 4.66
C PHE A 120 -21.19 -12.05 4.99
N GLU A 121 -21.69 -11.34 6.01
CA GLU A 121 -23.10 -11.33 6.39
C GLU A 121 -23.99 -10.69 5.30
N MET A 122 -23.48 -9.68 4.61
CA MET A 122 -24.17 -9.05 3.47
C MET A 122 -24.29 -10.00 2.25
N ASN A 123 -23.48 -11.06 2.18
CA ASN A 123 -23.47 -12.04 1.09
C ASN A 123 -23.88 -13.45 1.59
N GLU A 124 -24.89 -13.52 2.46
CA GLU A 124 -25.40 -14.78 3.01
C GLU A 124 -26.05 -15.70 1.96
N GLY A 125 -26.03 -17.01 2.23
CA GLY A 125 -26.62 -18.04 1.38
C GLY A 125 -25.70 -18.52 0.26
N TRP A 126 -26.21 -18.62 -0.97
CA TRP A 126 -25.46 -19.20 -2.09
C TRP A 126 -24.35 -18.28 -2.63
N THR A 127 -24.43 -16.97 -2.38
CA THR A 127 -23.46 -15.97 -2.85
C THR A 127 -22.17 -15.95 -2.01
N LEU A 128 -22.21 -16.48 -0.78
CA LEU A 128 -21.07 -16.51 0.14
C LEU A 128 -19.88 -17.27 -0.44
N ILE A 129 -20.11 -18.50 -0.91
CA ILE A 129 -19.04 -19.38 -1.40
C ILE A 129 -18.33 -18.77 -2.62
N PRO A 130 -19.03 -18.34 -3.68
CA PRO A 130 -18.41 -17.63 -4.79
C PRO A 130 -17.63 -16.39 -4.37
N MET A 131 -18.17 -15.59 -3.44
CA MET A 131 -17.49 -14.39 -2.94
C MET A 131 -16.21 -14.72 -2.18
N VAL A 132 -16.22 -15.75 -1.33
CA VAL A 132 -15.01 -16.19 -0.60
C VAL A 132 -13.93 -16.68 -1.59
N VAL A 133 -14.32 -17.42 -2.63
CA VAL A 133 -13.38 -17.88 -3.67
C VAL A 133 -12.78 -16.70 -4.43
N LEU A 134 -13.62 -15.74 -4.85
CA LEU A 134 -13.15 -14.54 -5.55
C LEU A 134 -12.27 -13.66 -4.64
N ALA A 135 -12.65 -13.48 -3.38
CA ALA A 135 -11.85 -12.74 -2.40
C ALA A 135 -10.47 -13.39 -2.23
N THR A 136 -10.43 -14.73 -2.10
CA THR A 136 -9.17 -15.48 -1.98
C THR A 136 -8.31 -15.34 -3.23
N ALA A 137 -8.91 -15.40 -4.42
CA ALA A 137 -8.17 -15.18 -5.66
C ALA A 137 -7.61 -13.75 -5.75
N ALA A 138 -8.42 -12.74 -5.37
CA ALA A 138 -8.01 -11.34 -5.35
C ALA A 138 -6.89 -11.07 -4.34
N THR A 139 -6.92 -11.67 -3.14
CA THR A 139 -5.84 -11.51 -2.14
C THR A 139 -4.52 -12.14 -2.59
N VAL A 140 -4.57 -13.28 -3.29
CA VAL A 140 -3.38 -13.89 -3.91
C VAL A 140 -2.81 -12.98 -4.99
N ILE A 141 -3.65 -12.41 -5.86
CA ILE A 141 -3.23 -11.47 -6.91
C ILE A 141 -2.60 -10.21 -6.30
N ALA A 142 -3.24 -9.62 -5.29
CA ALA A 142 -2.73 -8.45 -4.58
C ALA A 142 -1.36 -8.74 -3.93
N SER A 143 -1.18 -9.91 -3.31
CA SER A 143 0.10 -10.33 -2.73
C SER A 143 1.21 -10.42 -3.79
N GLN A 144 0.90 -10.89 -5.00
CA GLN A 144 1.88 -10.96 -6.09
C GLN A 144 2.30 -9.58 -6.59
N ALA A 145 1.39 -8.60 -6.63
CA ALA A 145 1.72 -7.22 -6.98
C ALA A 145 2.72 -6.62 -5.97
N VAL A 146 2.48 -6.81 -4.67
CA VAL A 146 3.39 -6.32 -3.61
C VAL A 146 4.77 -6.98 -3.67
N ILE A 147 4.84 -8.30 -3.90
CA ILE A 147 6.12 -9.02 -4.06
C ILE A 147 6.91 -8.46 -5.27
N SER A 148 6.22 -8.21 -6.38
CA SER A 148 6.83 -7.64 -7.59
C SER A 148 7.31 -6.20 -7.37
N GLY A 149 6.55 -5.40 -6.62
CA GLY A 149 6.94 -4.07 -6.17
C GLY A 149 8.20 -4.10 -5.30
N ALA A 150 8.29 -5.04 -4.35
CA ALA A 150 9.46 -5.22 -3.50
C ALA A 150 10.73 -5.57 -4.30
N PHE A 151 10.62 -6.41 -5.35
CA PHE A 151 11.76 -6.67 -6.26
C PHE A 151 12.21 -5.40 -6.99
N SER A 152 11.25 -4.59 -7.45
CA SER A 152 11.54 -3.33 -8.15
C SER A 152 12.26 -2.32 -7.26
N LEU A 153 11.76 -2.12 -6.03
CA LEU A 153 12.38 -1.25 -5.03
C LEU A 153 13.77 -1.76 -4.61
N THR A 154 13.92 -3.08 -4.43
CA THR A 154 15.22 -3.67 -4.09
C THR A 154 16.23 -3.46 -5.22
N ARG A 155 15.83 -3.65 -6.48
CA ARG A 155 16.69 -3.35 -7.64
C ARG A 155 17.13 -1.88 -7.66
N GLN A 156 16.22 -0.94 -7.41
CA GLN A 156 16.55 0.49 -7.36
C GLN A 156 17.54 0.78 -6.23
N ALA A 157 17.36 0.18 -5.05
CA ALA A 157 18.30 0.31 -3.93
C ALA A 157 19.70 -0.26 -4.26
N VAL A 158 19.78 -1.40 -4.97
CA VAL A 158 21.05 -1.96 -5.46
C VAL A 158 21.73 -1.02 -6.46
N GLN A 159 20.97 -0.40 -7.38
CA GLN A 159 21.50 0.57 -8.35
C GLN A 159 22.03 1.85 -7.68
N LEU A 160 21.45 2.25 -6.55
CA LEU A 160 21.91 3.35 -5.72
C LEU A 160 23.06 2.96 -4.76
N ASN A 161 23.64 1.76 -4.90
CA ASN A 161 24.66 1.20 -4.01
C ASN A 161 24.25 1.15 -2.52
N MET A 162 22.95 1.12 -2.23
CA MET A 162 22.43 1.02 -0.86
C MET A 162 22.38 -0.42 -0.35
N LEU A 163 22.42 -1.41 -1.25
CA LEU A 163 22.39 -2.83 -0.97
C LEU A 163 23.48 -3.58 -1.76
N PRO A 164 23.91 -4.78 -1.29
CA PRO A 164 24.79 -5.64 -2.06
C PRO A 164 24.20 -6.03 -3.40
N ARG A 165 25.06 -6.38 -4.35
CA ARG A 165 24.62 -6.97 -5.62
C ARG A 165 23.91 -8.29 -5.34
N LEU A 166 22.60 -8.29 -5.58
CA LEU A 166 21.75 -9.47 -5.49
C LEU A 166 21.55 -10.05 -6.89
N GLU A 167 21.27 -11.35 -6.94
CA GLU A 167 20.93 -12.04 -8.19
C GLU A 167 19.58 -11.54 -8.70
N ILE A 168 19.56 -11.06 -9.94
CA ILE A 168 18.39 -10.51 -10.63
C ILE A 168 18.14 -11.40 -11.84
N LEU A 169 17.10 -12.23 -11.77
CA LEU A 169 16.67 -13.08 -12.87
C LEU A 169 15.59 -12.35 -13.68
N HIS A 170 15.85 -12.10 -14.96
CA HIS A 170 14.86 -11.49 -15.84
C HIS A 170 13.91 -12.59 -16.33
N THR A 171 12.62 -12.47 -16.00
CA THR A 171 11.61 -13.48 -16.36
C THR A 171 10.98 -13.25 -17.72
N SER A 172 11.18 -12.08 -18.33
CA SER A 172 10.74 -11.76 -19.69
C SER A 172 11.81 -10.99 -20.44
N GLU A 173 12.06 -11.40 -21.68
CA GLU A 173 12.98 -10.70 -22.61
C GLU A 173 12.41 -9.36 -23.10
N ARG A 174 11.08 -9.17 -23.03
CA ARG A 174 10.40 -7.99 -23.59
C ARG A 174 10.05 -6.92 -22.57
N GLN A 175 10.06 -7.23 -21.27
CA GLN A 175 9.72 -6.27 -20.22
C GLN A 175 10.76 -6.26 -19.10
N SER A 176 11.54 -5.17 -19.05
CA SER A 176 12.55 -4.89 -18.02
C SER A 176 12.00 -4.89 -16.58
N GLY A 177 10.69 -4.73 -16.41
CA GLY A 177 10.01 -4.75 -15.11
C GLY A 177 9.68 -6.14 -14.58
N GLN A 178 9.77 -7.20 -15.40
CA GLN A 178 9.51 -8.57 -14.97
C GLN A 178 10.79 -9.22 -14.45
N ILE A 179 11.01 -9.03 -13.17
CA ILE A 179 12.22 -9.44 -12.45
C ILE A 179 11.83 -10.40 -11.35
N TYR A 180 12.63 -11.44 -11.16
CA TYR A 180 12.55 -12.33 -10.03
C TYR A 180 13.86 -12.28 -9.24
N MET A 181 13.75 -12.06 -7.92
CA MET A 181 14.90 -12.02 -7.00
C MET A 181 14.73 -13.12 -5.95
N PRO A 182 15.34 -14.32 -6.15
CA PRO A 182 15.09 -15.49 -5.31
C PRO A 182 15.33 -15.23 -3.82
N ARG A 183 16.43 -14.53 -3.48
CA ARG A 183 16.79 -14.24 -2.08
C ARG A 183 15.79 -13.29 -1.41
N VAL A 184 15.31 -12.29 -2.14
CA VAL A 184 14.30 -11.34 -1.63
C VAL A 184 12.98 -12.08 -1.42
N ASN A 185 12.59 -12.94 -2.36
CA ASN A 185 11.38 -13.75 -2.23
C ASN A 185 11.41 -14.66 -1.01
N MET A 186 12.52 -15.35 -0.78
CA MET A 186 12.71 -16.20 0.41
C MET A 186 12.66 -15.40 1.71
N LEU A 187 13.29 -14.22 1.73
CA LEU A 187 13.27 -13.33 2.90
C LEU A 187 11.84 -12.84 3.18
N LEU A 188 11.12 -12.38 2.16
CA LEU A 188 9.71 -11.98 2.28
C LEU A 188 8.85 -13.12 2.80
N ALA A 189 8.99 -14.32 2.24
CA ALA A 189 8.26 -15.50 2.69
C ALA A 189 8.52 -15.81 4.17
N LEU A 190 9.79 -15.77 4.60
CA LEU A 190 10.15 -15.99 6.01
C LEU A 190 9.54 -14.93 6.93
N VAL A 191 9.65 -13.64 6.57
CA VAL A 191 9.10 -12.54 7.38
C VAL A 191 7.57 -12.63 7.46
N VAL A 192 6.89 -12.90 6.35
CA VAL A 192 5.43 -13.06 6.33
C VAL A 192 5.00 -14.25 7.19
N MET A 193 5.67 -15.40 7.10
CA MET A 193 5.38 -16.55 7.95
C MET A 193 5.55 -16.24 9.44
N LEU A 194 6.62 -15.52 9.81
CA LEU A 194 6.84 -15.08 11.19
C LEU A 194 5.74 -14.12 11.67
N LEU A 195 5.30 -13.19 10.82
CA LEU A 195 4.21 -12.27 11.17
C LEU A 195 2.88 -13.01 11.32
N VAL A 196 2.55 -13.94 10.42
CA VAL A 196 1.32 -14.74 10.50
C VAL A 196 1.28 -15.57 11.78
N VAL A 197 2.37 -16.29 12.10
CA VAL A 197 2.46 -17.11 13.31
C VAL A 197 2.49 -16.25 14.58
N GLY A 198 3.20 -15.11 14.54
CA GLY A 198 3.37 -14.23 15.69
C GLY A 198 2.09 -13.45 16.07
N PHE A 199 1.29 -13.04 15.08
CA PHE A 199 0.07 -12.27 15.33
C PHE A 199 -1.18 -13.14 15.44
N GLY A 200 -1.28 -14.24 14.68
CA GLY A 200 -2.38 -15.22 14.69
C GLY A 200 -3.72 -14.71 14.14
N GLU A 201 -4.10 -13.46 14.41
CA GLU A 201 -5.35 -12.84 14.01
C GLU A 201 -5.15 -11.70 13.01
N SER A 202 -6.05 -11.60 12.02
CA SER A 202 -6.01 -10.57 10.97
C SER A 202 -6.20 -9.15 11.51
N SER A 203 -6.99 -8.98 12.58
CA SER A 203 -7.24 -7.68 13.22
C SER A 203 -5.95 -7.07 13.79
N LYS A 204 -5.13 -7.89 14.46
CA LYS A 204 -3.86 -7.47 15.06
C LYS A 204 -2.81 -7.15 13.97
N LEU A 205 -2.82 -7.89 12.86
CA LEU A 205 -1.97 -7.61 11.69
C LEU A 205 -2.32 -6.28 11.01
N ALA A 206 -3.61 -5.93 10.93
CA ALA A 206 -4.05 -4.70 10.29
C ALA A 206 -3.51 -3.45 11.01
N SER A 207 -3.47 -3.45 12.34
CA SER A 207 -2.88 -2.38 13.15
C SER A 207 -1.36 -2.24 12.94
N ALA A 208 -0.66 -3.34 12.60
CA ALA A 208 0.80 -3.32 12.44
C ALA A 208 1.28 -2.53 11.21
N TYR A 209 0.51 -2.57 10.11
CA TYR A 209 0.90 -1.99 8.82
C TYR A 209 0.65 -0.47 8.71
N GLY A 210 -0.40 0.04 9.37
CA GLY A 210 -0.88 1.43 9.19
C GLY A 210 0.18 2.52 9.44
N ILE A 211 1.10 2.30 10.39
CA ILE A 211 2.17 3.26 10.71
C ILE A 211 3.17 3.41 9.57
N SER A 212 3.54 2.31 8.92
CA SER A 212 4.50 2.37 7.81
C SER A 212 3.93 3.12 6.61
N VAL A 213 2.64 2.93 6.31
CA VAL A 213 2.00 3.63 5.18
C VAL A 213 1.78 5.09 5.49
N THR A 214 1.25 5.44 6.66
CA THR A 214 1.07 6.84 7.06
C THR A 214 2.41 7.58 7.13
N GLY A 215 3.46 6.92 7.62
CA GLY A 215 4.83 7.44 7.58
C GLY A 215 5.34 7.66 6.16
N ASN A 216 5.10 6.70 5.25
CA ASN A 216 5.41 6.87 3.84
C ASN A 216 4.66 8.07 3.21
N MET A 217 3.38 8.23 3.51
CA MET A 217 2.58 9.35 3.00
C MET A 217 3.14 10.70 3.44
N LEU A 218 3.48 10.85 4.73
CA LEU A 218 4.15 12.06 5.23
C LEU A 218 5.44 12.36 4.48
N VAL A 219 6.29 11.35 4.26
CA VAL A 219 7.52 11.52 3.47
C VAL A 219 7.20 11.93 2.04
N THR A 220 6.20 11.34 1.40
CA THR A 220 5.79 11.72 0.04
C THR A 220 5.24 13.14 -0.04
N THR A 221 4.52 13.61 0.98
CA THR A 221 4.03 15.00 1.07
C THR A 221 5.19 16.00 1.21
N VAL A 222 6.22 15.65 1.99
CA VAL A 222 7.46 16.44 2.06
C VAL A 222 8.21 16.42 0.72
N LEU A 223 8.32 15.27 0.06
CA LEU A 223 8.95 15.16 -1.26
C LEU A 223 8.18 15.97 -2.31
N LEU A 224 6.85 15.97 -2.26
CA LEU A 224 6.01 16.77 -3.14
C LEU A 224 6.32 18.26 -3.00
N TYR A 225 6.49 18.76 -1.77
CA TYR A 225 6.94 20.14 -1.54
C TYR A 225 8.29 20.44 -2.21
N VAL A 226 9.27 19.54 -2.06
CA VAL A 226 10.59 19.68 -2.70
C VAL A 226 10.47 19.70 -4.22
N ILE A 227 9.64 18.84 -4.81
CA ILE A 227 9.41 18.80 -6.26
C ILE A 227 8.73 20.09 -6.75
N MET A 228 7.65 20.52 -6.10
CA MET A 228 6.92 21.73 -6.46
C MET A 228 7.82 22.98 -6.40
N SER A 229 8.67 23.08 -5.38
CA SER A 229 9.55 24.23 -5.17
C SER A 229 10.81 24.20 -6.05
N ARG A 230 11.50 23.06 -6.15
CA ARG A 230 12.81 22.97 -6.81
C ARG A 230 12.76 22.60 -8.28
N ILE A 231 11.84 21.71 -8.66
CA ILE A 231 11.77 21.17 -10.03
C ILE A 231 10.73 21.95 -10.83
N TRP A 232 9.51 22.06 -10.31
CA TRP A 232 8.42 22.78 -11.01
C TRP A 232 8.48 24.30 -10.83
N LYS A 233 9.28 24.78 -9.86
CA LYS A 233 9.50 26.20 -9.58
C LYS A 233 8.19 26.98 -9.36
N TRP A 234 7.22 26.36 -8.69
CA TRP A 234 5.98 27.03 -8.33
C TRP A 234 6.22 28.17 -7.34
N GLN A 235 5.29 29.13 -7.31
CA GLN A 235 5.34 30.20 -6.31
C GLN A 235 5.30 29.61 -4.90
N LEU A 236 6.17 30.10 -4.01
CA LEU A 236 6.37 29.53 -2.67
C LEU A 236 5.05 29.41 -1.89
N TRP A 237 4.18 30.43 -1.97
CA TRP A 237 2.90 30.41 -1.27
C TRP A 237 1.95 29.33 -1.78
N LEU A 238 1.90 29.07 -3.09
CA LEU A 238 1.07 27.98 -3.65
C LEU A 238 1.61 26.61 -3.20
N ALA A 239 2.93 26.43 -3.23
CA ALA A 239 3.55 25.19 -2.79
C ALA A 239 3.30 24.94 -1.29
N ILE A 240 3.50 25.96 -0.44
CA ILE A 240 3.26 25.84 1.01
C ILE A 240 1.78 25.57 1.28
N SER A 241 0.86 26.32 0.70
CA SER A 241 -0.57 26.15 0.95
C SER A 241 -1.05 24.73 0.62
N LEU A 242 -0.65 24.17 -0.52
CA LEU A 242 -1.01 22.80 -0.88
C LEU A 242 -0.34 21.78 0.05
N THR A 243 0.94 21.96 0.38
CA THR A 243 1.63 21.08 1.32
C THR A 243 0.99 21.10 2.70
N VAL A 244 0.54 22.25 3.20
CA VAL A 244 -0.14 22.35 4.50
C VAL A 244 -1.45 21.58 4.50
N VAL A 245 -2.24 21.66 3.43
CA VAL A 245 -3.50 20.93 3.31
C VAL A 245 -3.25 19.40 3.33
N PHE A 246 -2.30 18.91 2.55
CA PHE A 246 -1.97 17.48 2.54
C PHE A 246 -1.33 17.02 3.85
N ALA A 247 -0.40 17.81 4.40
CA ALA A 247 0.27 17.50 5.65
C ALA A 247 -0.73 17.45 6.82
N PHE A 248 -1.75 18.31 6.84
CA PHE A 248 -2.80 18.25 7.86
C PHE A 248 -3.52 16.90 7.87
N ILE A 249 -3.89 16.39 6.69
CA ILE A 249 -4.54 15.08 6.53
C ILE A 249 -3.60 13.95 6.94
N ASP A 250 -2.37 13.96 6.40
CA ASP A 250 -1.38 12.90 6.65
C ASP A 250 -0.96 12.86 8.12
N VAL A 251 -0.76 14.02 8.76
CA VAL A 251 -0.44 14.12 10.19
C VAL A 251 -1.61 13.63 11.02
N GLY A 252 -2.85 13.95 10.64
CA GLY A 252 -4.05 13.42 11.31
C GLY A 252 -4.09 11.88 11.28
N PHE A 253 -3.85 11.28 10.11
CA PHE A 253 -3.78 9.82 9.99
C PHE A 253 -2.60 9.21 10.74
N PHE A 254 -1.42 9.83 10.66
CA PHE A 254 -0.24 9.37 11.37
C PHE A 254 -0.43 9.44 12.89
N ALA A 255 -0.99 10.53 13.41
CA ALA A 255 -1.29 10.70 14.82
C ALA A 255 -2.29 9.65 15.32
N SER A 256 -3.30 9.31 14.52
CA SER A 256 -4.25 8.24 14.86
C SER A 256 -3.60 6.85 14.83
N ASN A 257 -2.67 6.60 13.91
CA ASN A 257 -2.01 5.29 13.79
C ASN A 257 -0.84 5.08 14.74
N ILE A 258 -0.13 6.13 15.17
CA ILE A 258 1.03 5.99 16.08
C ILE A 258 0.63 5.47 17.45
N VAL A 259 -0.61 5.72 17.90
CA VAL A 259 -1.12 5.18 19.17
C VAL A 259 -1.19 3.65 19.13
N LYS A 260 -1.40 3.06 17.94
CA LYS A 260 -1.44 1.61 17.71
C LYS A 260 -0.06 0.94 17.70
N VAL A 261 1.03 1.67 17.95
CA VAL A 261 2.38 1.08 18.11
C VAL A 261 2.38 -0.04 19.14
N PHE A 262 1.72 0.18 20.28
CA PHE A 262 1.63 -0.79 21.37
C PHE A 262 0.71 -1.98 21.06
N GLU A 263 -0.18 -1.84 20.08
CA GLU A 263 -1.14 -2.88 19.65
C GLU A 263 -0.59 -3.77 18.52
N GLY A 264 0.69 -3.60 18.15
CA GLY A 264 1.32 -4.38 17.08
C GLY A 264 2.07 -3.55 16.04
N GLY A 265 1.85 -2.23 16.02
CA GLY A 265 2.54 -1.29 15.14
C GLY A 265 4.07 -1.29 15.24
N TRP A 266 4.62 -1.71 16.38
CA TRP A 266 6.07 -1.87 16.56
C TRP A 266 6.72 -2.84 15.57
N ALA A 267 5.98 -3.84 15.06
CA ALA A 267 6.54 -4.86 14.17
C ALA A 267 7.01 -4.25 12.84
N SER A 268 6.23 -3.34 12.25
CA SER A 268 6.62 -2.68 11.00
C SER A 268 7.79 -1.72 11.19
N LEU A 269 7.83 -1.02 12.33
CA LEU A 269 8.99 -0.21 12.74
C LEU A 269 10.26 -1.05 12.93
N ALA A 270 10.15 -2.24 13.52
CA ALA A 270 11.28 -3.15 13.70
C ALA A 270 11.84 -3.65 12.35
N VAL A 271 10.96 -4.00 11.41
CA VAL A 271 11.35 -4.37 10.04
C VAL A 271 12.04 -3.20 9.35
N ALA A 272 11.45 -1.99 9.40
CA ALA A 272 12.02 -0.79 8.81
C ALA A 272 13.41 -0.47 9.40
N PHE A 273 13.54 -0.52 10.73
CA PHE A 273 14.81 -0.30 11.43
C PHE A 273 15.88 -1.31 10.99
N THR A 274 15.52 -2.60 10.88
CA THR A 274 16.45 -3.65 10.44
C THR A 274 16.94 -3.41 9.02
N ILE A 275 16.05 -3.04 8.10
CA ILE A 275 16.41 -2.74 6.71
C ILE A 275 17.32 -1.50 6.64
N VAL A 276 16.97 -0.42 7.35
CA VAL A 276 17.78 0.80 7.41
C VAL A 276 19.17 0.52 7.98
N LEU A 277 19.27 -0.28 9.05
CA LEU A 277 20.55 -0.67 9.64
C LEU A 277 21.40 -1.49 8.66
N ALA A 278 20.79 -2.41 7.92
CA ALA A 278 21.48 -3.18 6.89
C ALA A 278 22.00 -2.28 5.76
N MET A 279 21.17 -1.36 5.25
CA MET A 279 21.55 -0.40 4.21
C MET A 279 22.66 0.54 4.70
N TRP A 280 22.54 1.07 5.91
CA TRP A 280 23.55 1.97 6.49
C TRP A 280 24.88 1.26 6.66
N THR A 281 24.87 0.03 7.19
CA THR A 281 26.07 -0.80 7.35
C THR A 281 26.72 -1.08 6.01
N TRP A 282 25.93 -1.40 4.98
CA TRP A 282 26.43 -1.66 3.64
C TRP A 282 27.08 -0.43 3.00
N ILE A 283 26.42 0.73 3.04
CA ILE A 283 26.93 1.98 2.47
C ILE A 283 28.25 2.36 3.14
N ARG A 284 28.30 2.28 4.48
CA ARG A 284 29.49 2.62 5.26
C ARG A 284 30.64 1.65 5.01
N GLY A 285 30.35 0.34 4.98
CA GLY A 285 31.32 -0.70 4.68
C GLY A 285 31.87 -0.61 3.26
N SER A 286 31.01 -0.37 2.27
CA SER A 286 31.40 -0.19 0.87
C SER A 286 32.30 1.04 0.69
N ARG A 287 31.95 2.15 1.35
CA ARG A 287 32.78 3.37 1.33
C ARG A 287 34.14 3.15 1.98
N TYR A 288 34.18 2.48 3.13
CA TYR A 288 35.43 2.16 3.82
C TYR A 288 36.34 1.24 2.98
N LEU A 289 35.75 0.22 2.34
CA LEU A 289 36.48 -0.66 1.44
C LEU A 289 37.05 0.12 0.25
N PHE A 290 36.24 0.98 -0.37
CA PHE A 290 36.69 1.81 -1.49
C PHE A 290 37.84 2.75 -1.11
N GLU A 291 37.75 3.42 0.04
CA GLU A 291 38.82 4.29 0.55
C GLU A 291 40.10 3.50 0.86
N LYS A 292 39.98 2.29 1.41
CA LYS A 292 41.14 1.42 1.71
C LYS A 292 41.79 0.87 0.45
N THR A 293 41.01 0.44 -0.55
CA THR A 293 41.53 -0.01 -1.84
C THR A 293 42.28 1.12 -2.54
N ARG A 294 41.71 2.33 -2.58
CA ARG A 294 42.35 3.51 -3.18
C ARG A 294 43.68 3.90 -2.49
N ARG A 295 43.82 3.61 -1.20
CA ARG A 295 45.06 3.87 -0.45
C ARG A 295 46.18 2.87 -0.78
N ASN A 296 45.82 1.68 -1.25
CA ASN A 296 46.74 0.63 -1.66
C ASN A 296 47.01 0.64 -3.19
N GLU A 297 46.25 1.43 -3.95
CA GLU A 297 46.51 1.68 -5.36
C GLU A 297 47.71 2.62 -5.51
N ILE A 298 48.69 2.20 -6.33
CA ILE A 298 49.87 3.02 -6.64
C ILE A 298 49.40 4.18 -7.53
N PRO A 299 49.73 5.45 -7.22
CA PRO A 299 49.40 6.59 -8.08
C PRO A 299 49.94 6.36 -9.49
N LEU A 300 49.12 6.62 -10.51
CA LEU A 300 49.53 6.49 -11.93
C LEU A 300 50.73 7.37 -12.29
N ASP A 301 50.96 8.46 -11.55
CA ASP A 301 52.14 9.31 -11.68
C ASP A 301 53.45 8.59 -11.31
N PHE A 302 53.39 7.43 -10.67
CA PHE A 302 54.56 6.60 -10.39
C PHE A 302 54.92 5.64 -11.53
N LEU A 303 54.06 5.52 -12.55
CA LEU A 303 54.24 4.67 -13.74
C LEU A 303 54.58 5.48 -15.02
N ALA A 304 54.63 6.82 -14.92
CA ALA A 304 55.04 7.73 -16.00
C ALA A 304 56.45 8.27 -15.74
#